data_AF-A0A381KKD9-F1
#
_entry.id   AF-A0A381KKD9-F1
#
_cell.length_a   1.000
_cell.length_b   1.000
_cell.length_c   1.000
_cell.angle_alpha   90.00
_cell.angle_beta   90.00
_cell.angle_gamma   90.00
#
_symmetry.space_group_name_H-M   'P 1'
#
loop_
_entity.id
_entity.type
_entity.pdbx_description
1 polymer ?
#
loop_
_entity_poly.entity_id
_entity_poly.type
_entity_poly.pdbx_seq_one_letter_code
_entity_poly.pdbx_strand_id
1 'polypeptide(L)'
;MITIDRIKKNNYIDSVEVVNYIDNNVDINIAKDISNFLESEYNITLTSAELYYLVFQLTNKTTVLNYNQMDTKSLSNYIDEHFVKLTKKIIKNVYDLYLIDLSDEEFVVKFTLHVKNLISRAKNNQVLRNQIPQKLKDSYPLIYDISVYICNQIQTLENVDIDEDEISYISLHVGSFFDRQKLLEDKVLCALITPNYYDLQFKIVRDLEKRFNESIEIIQIFSDTHNLDFDNKVDMVITTLPINNRCPIPFVYVNPYLNRKDYDNIQSKFTQIKDRKNILTVQNHLEMYFSESLFMKNIYLDSAKDYIKFMGNILYENKYVKPNYIDDVLIREKMSSTAFNNNVAIPHSMKMDALKTGVCLIVNDKPVKWGEEKVQIIAMIPINEKEKEKFNYIFESFIEILSEWNNVKELTKADNYSSFMNRIAYLIQNI
;
A
#
# COMPACT_ATOMS: atom_id res chain seq x y z
N MET A 1 -12.29 -30.63 10.63
CA MET A 1 -12.56 -31.83 9.80
C MET A 1 -11.28 -32.62 9.49
N ILE A 2 -10.18 -31.98 9.07
CA ILE A 2 -8.90 -32.67 8.79
C ILE A 2 -8.34 -33.41 10.02
N THR A 3 -8.31 -32.77 11.20
CA THR A 3 -7.84 -33.40 12.45
C THR A 3 -8.62 -34.67 12.82
N ILE A 4 -9.95 -34.62 12.68
CA ILE A 4 -10.84 -35.76 12.96
C ILE A 4 -10.54 -36.94 12.02
N ASP A 5 -10.40 -36.67 10.71
CA ASP A 5 -10.10 -37.70 9.71
C ASP A 5 -8.73 -38.35 9.97
N ARG A 6 -7.73 -37.55 10.34
CA ARG A 6 -6.40 -38.04 10.72
C ARG A 6 -6.46 -38.98 11.92
N ILE A 7 -7.12 -38.55 13.01
CA ILE A 7 -7.23 -39.33 14.24
C ILE A 7 -7.97 -40.65 13.98
N LYS A 8 -9.07 -40.63 13.19
CA LYS A 8 -9.79 -41.85 12.80
C LYS A 8 -8.95 -42.84 11.99
N LYS A 9 -7.89 -42.35 11.33
CA LYS A 9 -6.91 -43.16 10.59
C LYS A 9 -5.67 -43.50 11.43
N ASN A 10 -5.71 -43.28 12.75
CA ASN A 10 -4.59 -43.46 13.68
C ASN A 10 -3.34 -42.61 13.36
N ASN A 11 -3.51 -41.47 12.68
CA ASN A 11 -2.43 -40.55 12.38
C ASN A 11 -2.43 -39.38 13.38
N TYR A 12 -1.82 -39.61 14.54
CA TYR A 12 -1.71 -38.64 15.62
C TYR A 12 -0.53 -37.68 15.43
N ILE A 13 -0.60 -36.51 16.06
CA ILE A 13 0.58 -35.67 16.28
C ILE A 13 1.46 -36.34 17.34
N ASP A 14 2.71 -36.65 17.00
CA ASP A 14 3.67 -37.30 17.89
C ASP A 14 4.17 -36.37 18.99
N SER A 15 4.50 -35.12 18.62
CA SER A 15 4.86 -34.05 19.55
C SER A 15 4.56 -32.70 18.91
N VAL A 16 4.25 -31.71 19.75
CA VAL A 16 4.28 -30.31 19.35
C VAL A 16 5.47 -29.70 20.09
N GLU A 17 6.50 -29.28 19.37
CA GLU A 17 7.54 -28.40 19.92
C GLU A 17 6.90 -27.02 20.18
N VAL A 18 6.03 -26.92 21.18
CA VAL A 18 5.50 -25.62 21.60
C VAL A 18 6.63 -24.93 22.35
N VAL A 19 7.30 -23.99 21.68
CA VAL A 19 8.18 -23.06 22.36
C VAL A 19 7.31 -22.16 23.23
N ASN A 20 7.27 -22.46 24.54
CA ASN A 20 6.68 -21.73 25.66
C ASN A 20 6.01 -20.37 25.31
N TYR A 21 4.72 -20.37 24.98
CA TYR A 21 3.91 -19.14 24.88
C TYR A 21 2.42 -19.34 25.20
N ILE A 22 2.06 -20.38 25.97
CA ILE A 22 0.67 -20.54 26.44
C ILE A 22 0.54 -19.89 27.82
N ASP A 23 0.42 -18.55 27.84
CA ASP A 23 0.22 -17.79 29.08
C ASP A 23 -1.27 -17.69 29.51
N ASN A 24 -2.20 -18.11 28.65
CA ASN A 24 -3.64 -17.92 28.89
C ASN A 24 -4.38 -19.23 29.22
N ASN A 25 -4.80 -19.37 30.47
CA ASN A 25 -5.69 -20.45 30.94
C ASN A 25 -7.03 -20.51 30.17
N VAL A 26 -7.47 -19.40 29.58
CA VAL A 26 -8.74 -19.31 28.84
C VAL A 26 -8.71 -20.13 27.55
N ASP A 27 -7.65 -19.98 26.74
CA ASP A 27 -7.52 -20.70 25.45
C ASP A 27 -7.42 -22.21 25.67
N ILE A 28 -6.74 -22.62 26.74
CA ILE A 28 -6.65 -24.04 27.14
C ILE A 28 -8.03 -24.58 27.52
N ASN A 29 -8.82 -23.82 28.27
CA ASN A 29 -10.16 -24.25 28.68
C ASN A 29 -11.10 -24.34 27.47
N ILE A 30 -11.07 -23.35 26.57
CA ILE A 30 -11.84 -23.40 25.32
C ILE A 30 -11.42 -24.61 24.47
N ALA A 31 -10.10 -24.86 24.33
CA ALA A 31 -9.61 -26.02 23.60
C ALA A 31 -10.07 -27.34 24.23
N LYS A 32 -10.12 -27.43 25.57
CA LYS A 32 -10.65 -28.61 26.28
C LYS A 32 -12.14 -28.80 26.02
N ASP A 33 -12.93 -27.74 26.05
CA ASP A 33 -14.37 -27.80 25.77
C ASP A 33 -14.63 -28.28 24.33
N ILE A 34 -13.90 -27.72 23.37
CA ILE A 34 -13.95 -28.17 21.96
C ILE A 34 -13.49 -29.63 21.85
N SER A 35 -12.42 -30.02 22.56
CA SER A 35 -11.91 -31.40 22.52
C SER A 35 -12.96 -32.38 23.05
N ASN A 36 -13.55 -32.10 24.22
CA ASN A 36 -14.59 -32.94 24.82
C ASN A 36 -15.79 -33.14 23.87
N PHE A 37 -16.22 -32.05 23.22
CA PHE A 37 -17.27 -32.11 22.20
C PHE A 37 -16.87 -32.97 20.99
N LEU A 38 -15.64 -32.83 20.51
CA LEU A 38 -15.17 -33.62 19.37
C LEU A 38 -15.04 -35.11 19.71
N GLU A 39 -14.57 -35.44 20.91
CA GLU A 39 -14.48 -36.82 21.40
C GLU A 39 -15.88 -37.45 21.50
N SER A 40 -16.86 -36.74 22.06
CA SER A 40 -18.23 -37.25 22.21
C SER A 40 -18.96 -37.44 20.89
N GLU A 41 -18.88 -36.45 19.99
CA GLU A 41 -19.64 -36.47 18.72
C GLU A 41 -19.04 -37.40 17.68
N TYR A 42 -17.71 -37.51 17.63
CA TYR A 42 -17.01 -38.27 16.58
C TYR A 42 -16.42 -39.59 17.04
N ASN A 43 -16.53 -39.91 18.34
CA ASN A 43 -15.97 -41.10 18.99
C ASN A 43 -14.48 -41.25 18.69
N ILE A 44 -13.73 -40.18 18.95
CA ILE A 44 -12.27 -40.11 18.80
C ILE A 44 -11.62 -39.80 20.16
N THR A 45 -10.32 -39.97 20.27
CA THR A 45 -9.55 -39.57 21.46
C THR A 45 -8.45 -38.60 21.04
N LEU A 46 -8.39 -37.42 21.64
CA LEU A 46 -7.34 -36.44 21.40
C LEU A 46 -6.23 -36.64 22.43
N THR A 47 -5.00 -36.86 21.95
CA THR A 47 -3.83 -36.90 22.83
C THR A 47 -3.52 -35.49 23.35
N SER A 48 -2.67 -35.39 24.38
CA SER A 48 -2.18 -34.09 24.85
C SER A 48 -1.55 -33.27 23.72
N ALA A 49 -0.83 -33.91 22.78
CA ALA A 49 -0.26 -33.25 21.62
C ALA A 49 -1.31 -32.66 20.67
N GLU A 50 -2.42 -33.36 20.43
CA GLU A 50 -3.56 -32.85 19.64
C GLU A 50 -4.26 -31.69 20.36
N LEU A 51 -4.41 -31.76 21.68
CA LEU A 51 -4.95 -30.66 22.49
C LEU A 51 -4.05 -29.42 22.41
N TYR A 52 -2.73 -29.59 22.57
CA TYR A 52 -1.78 -28.47 22.45
C TYR A 52 -1.76 -27.89 21.04
N TYR A 53 -1.88 -28.71 20.01
CA TYR A 53 -2.04 -28.24 18.64
C TYR A 53 -3.32 -27.42 18.48
N LEU A 54 -4.45 -27.86 19.06
CA LEU A 54 -5.70 -27.10 19.03
C LEU A 54 -5.57 -25.75 19.75
N VAL A 55 -4.98 -25.72 20.95
CA VAL A 55 -4.68 -24.46 21.66
C VAL A 55 -3.85 -23.54 20.79
N PHE A 56 -2.78 -24.05 20.19
CA PHE A 56 -1.94 -23.28 19.29
C PHE A 56 -2.72 -22.70 18.09
N GLN A 57 -3.59 -23.50 17.48
CA GLN A 57 -4.42 -23.04 16.36
C GLN A 57 -5.40 -21.95 16.80
N LEU A 58 -6.01 -22.08 17.97
CA LEU A 58 -6.90 -21.05 18.52
C LEU A 58 -6.13 -19.76 18.78
N THR A 59 -5.03 -19.80 19.52
CA THR A 59 -4.28 -18.58 19.88
C THR A 59 -3.70 -17.85 18.66
N ASN A 60 -3.33 -18.58 17.58
CA ASN A 60 -2.73 -17.96 16.39
C ASN A 60 -3.73 -17.60 15.28
N LYS A 61 -4.95 -18.15 15.29
CA LYS A 61 -6.01 -17.84 14.30
C LYS A 61 -7.19 -17.06 14.87
N THR A 62 -7.28 -16.96 16.19
CA THR A 62 -8.29 -16.15 16.86
C THR A 62 -7.60 -15.04 17.64
N THR A 63 -8.05 -13.82 17.43
CA THR A 63 -7.80 -12.72 18.35
C THR A 63 -9.00 -12.71 19.31
N VAL A 64 -8.85 -13.30 20.49
CA VAL A 64 -9.90 -13.40 21.54
C VAL A 64 -10.33 -12.02 22.08
N LEU A 65 -9.73 -10.95 21.58
CA LEU A 65 -9.90 -9.60 22.10
C LEU A 65 -10.98 -8.84 21.31
N ASN A 66 -11.94 -8.27 22.05
CA ASN A 66 -12.93 -7.34 21.53
C ASN A 66 -12.23 -6.01 21.21
N TYR A 67 -11.52 -5.98 20.09
CA TYR A 67 -10.62 -4.89 19.68
C TYR A 67 -11.32 -3.53 19.57
N ASN A 68 -12.65 -3.50 19.41
CA ASN A 68 -13.45 -2.28 19.40
C ASN A 68 -13.44 -1.50 20.72
N GLN A 69 -12.94 -2.09 21.83
CA GLN A 69 -12.84 -1.43 23.14
C GLN A 69 -11.38 -1.18 23.57
N MET A 70 -10.40 -1.44 22.70
CA MET A 70 -8.98 -1.30 23.01
C MET A 70 -8.40 -0.03 22.42
N ASP A 71 -7.64 0.70 23.24
CA ASP A 71 -6.81 1.83 22.82
C ASP A 71 -5.32 1.48 22.95
N THR A 72 -4.47 2.32 22.36
CA THR A 72 -3.00 2.19 22.39
C THR A 72 -2.42 2.20 23.80
N LYS A 73 -3.13 2.78 24.77
CA LYS A 73 -2.71 2.87 26.19
C LYS A 73 -3.01 1.58 26.96
N SER A 74 -4.07 0.89 26.59
CA SER A 74 -4.52 -0.36 27.23
C SER A 74 -3.84 -1.57 26.63
N LEU A 75 -3.25 -1.45 25.43
CA LEU A 75 -2.62 -2.54 24.68
C LEU A 75 -1.51 -3.25 25.47
N SER A 76 -0.70 -2.51 26.23
CA SER A 76 0.37 -3.06 27.08
C SER A 76 -0.13 -3.93 28.23
N ASN A 77 -1.42 -3.88 28.56
CA ASN A 77 -2.02 -4.73 29.60
C ASN A 77 -2.40 -6.12 29.07
N TYR A 78 -2.48 -6.29 27.74
CA TYR A 78 -2.93 -7.52 27.08
C TYR A 78 -1.87 -8.13 26.16
N ILE A 79 -0.88 -7.33 25.76
CA ILE A 79 0.20 -7.72 24.85
C ILE A 79 1.52 -7.32 25.51
N ASP A 80 2.51 -8.21 25.40
CA ASP A 80 3.89 -7.92 25.80
C ASP A 80 4.37 -6.60 25.19
N GLU A 81 4.95 -5.74 26.02
CA GLU A 81 5.48 -4.42 25.64
C GLU A 81 6.46 -4.50 24.46
N HIS A 82 7.16 -5.64 24.33
CA HIS A 82 8.05 -5.95 23.20
C HIS A 82 7.35 -5.77 21.85
N PHE A 83 6.16 -6.37 21.65
CA PHE A 83 5.46 -6.30 20.37
C PHE A 83 4.95 -4.90 20.05
N VAL A 84 4.55 -4.14 21.08
CA VAL A 84 4.13 -2.74 20.94
C VAL A 84 5.32 -1.88 20.49
N LYS A 85 6.49 -2.06 21.11
CA LYS A 85 7.74 -1.36 20.74
C LYS A 85 8.19 -1.71 19.33
N LEU A 86 8.16 -3.00 18.99
CA LEU A 86 8.49 -3.50 17.66
C LEU A 86 7.58 -2.86 16.59
N THR A 87 6.27 -2.89 16.83
CA THR A 87 5.28 -2.32 15.89
C THR A 87 5.49 -0.84 15.68
N LYS A 88 5.67 -0.06 16.76
CA LYS A 88 5.95 1.38 16.66
C LYS A 88 7.25 1.67 15.89
N LYS A 89 8.29 0.85 16.08
CA LYS A 89 9.53 0.97 15.33
C LYS A 89 9.33 0.68 13.85
N ILE A 90 8.56 -0.35 13.50
CA ILE A 90 8.25 -0.69 12.10
C ILE A 90 7.45 0.45 11.45
N ILE A 91 6.42 0.96 12.12
CA ILE A 91 5.60 2.09 11.60
C ILE A 91 6.49 3.32 11.37
N LYS A 92 7.37 3.64 12.32
CA LYS A 92 8.34 4.73 12.14
C LYS A 92 9.24 4.49 10.91
N ASN A 93 9.75 3.28 10.75
CA ASN A 93 10.60 2.94 9.61
C ASN A 93 9.83 3.02 8.27
N VAL A 94 8.55 2.65 8.25
CA VAL A 94 7.67 2.84 7.08
C VAL A 94 7.49 4.33 6.80
N TYR A 95 7.25 5.16 7.81
CA TYR A 95 7.18 6.61 7.63
C TYR A 95 8.51 7.18 7.12
N ASP A 96 9.64 6.79 7.72
CA ASP A 96 10.96 7.25 7.31
C ASP A 96 11.28 6.84 5.86
N LEU A 97 10.78 5.68 5.39
CA LEU A 97 11.03 5.19 4.03
C LEU A 97 10.00 5.76 3.03
N TYR A 98 8.72 5.53 3.26
CA TYR A 98 7.64 5.80 2.32
C TYR A 98 6.93 7.14 2.56
N LEU A 99 7.19 7.83 3.68
CA LEU A 99 6.47 9.04 4.12
C LEU A 99 4.99 8.80 4.37
N ILE A 100 4.65 7.55 4.69
CA ILE A 100 3.29 7.12 4.97
C ILE A 100 3.17 6.86 6.46
N ASP A 101 2.33 7.65 7.11
CA ASP A 101 2.12 7.58 8.54
C ASP A 101 1.04 6.54 8.90
N LEU A 102 1.48 5.32 9.20
CA LEU A 102 0.58 4.24 9.65
C LEU A 102 0.21 4.33 11.15
N SER A 103 0.38 5.49 11.81
CA SER A 103 0.20 5.62 13.26
C SER A 103 -1.26 5.70 13.75
N ASP A 104 -2.23 5.57 12.85
CA ASP A 104 -3.67 5.45 13.18
C ASP A 104 -3.88 4.42 14.31
N GLU A 105 -4.61 4.83 15.36
CA GLU A 105 -4.78 4.03 16.57
C GLU A 105 -5.43 2.67 16.28
N GLU A 106 -6.45 2.65 15.41
CA GLU A 106 -7.11 1.41 15.02
C GLU A 106 -6.17 0.48 14.24
N PHE A 107 -5.37 1.04 13.31
CA PHE A 107 -4.34 0.30 12.62
C PHE A 107 -3.32 -0.29 13.59
N VAL A 108 -2.73 0.53 14.47
CA VAL A 108 -1.67 0.12 15.40
C VAL A 108 -2.12 -1.05 16.27
N VAL A 109 -3.34 -1.01 16.82
CA VAL A 109 -3.86 -2.08 17.67
C VAL A 109 -4.02 -3.39 16.88
N LYS A 110 -4.72 -3.35 15.75
CA LYS A 110 -4.97 -4.54 14.92
C LYS A 110 -3.67 -5.12 14.36
N PHE A 111 -2.78 -4.24 13.92
CA PHE A 111 -1.50 -4.61 13.34
C PHE A 111 -0.54 -5.20 14.38
N THR A 112 -0.48 -4.65 15.60
CA THR A 112 0.34 -5.22 16.69
C THR A 112 -0.08 -6.64 17.04
N LEU A 113 -1.39 -6.89 17.10
CA LEU A 113 -1.94 -8.24 17.32
C LEU A 113 -1.55 -9.20 16.19
N HIS A 114 -1.64 -8.75 14.95
CA HIS A 114 -1.24 -9.54 13.80
C HIS A 114 0.26 -9.87 13.83
N VAL A 115 1.12 -8.87 14.09
CA VAL A 115 2.58 -9.04 14.19
C VAL A 115 2.95 -10.05 15.27
N LYS A 116 2.35 -9.97 16.46
CA LYS A 116 2.54 -10.97 17.52
C LYS A 116 2.25 -12.38 17.03
N ASN A 117 1.10 -12.58 16.41
CA ASN A 117 0.67 -13.90 15.94
C ASN A 117 1.52 -14.39 14.77
N LEU A 118 1.91 -13.51 13.85
CA LEU A 118 2.82 -13.80 12.75
C LEU A 118 4.17 -14.29 13.28
N ILE A 119 4.79 -13.57 14.21
CA ILE A 119 6.09 -13.96 14.78
C ILE A 119 6.00 -15.32 15.48
N SER A 120 4.91 -15.56 16.22
CA SER A 120 4.63 -16.86 16.84
C SER A 120 4.55 -17.96 15.78
N ARG A 121 3.80 -17.77 14.70
CA ARG A 121 3.71 -18.75 13.59
C ARG A 121 5.07 -18.99 12.93
N ALA A 122 5.81 -17.93 12.62
CA ALA A 122 7.12 -18.02 11.97
C ALA A 122 8.15 -18.77 12.84
N LYS A 123 8.23 -18.47 14.15
CA LYS A 123 9.12 -19.19 15.10
C LYS A 123 8.78 -20.68 15.22
N ASN A 124 7.53 -21.05 14.96
CA ASN A 124 7.06 -22.45 15.00
C ASN A 124 6.95 -23.08 13.60
N ASN A 125 7.55 -22.47 12.57
CA ASN A 125 7.52 -22.94 11.17
C ASN A 125 6.10 -23.25 10.64
N GLN A 126 5.09 -22.50 11.10
CA GLN A 126 3.72 -22.64 10.63
C GLN A 126 3.42 -21.66 9.50
N VAL A 127 2.81 -22.19 8.45
CA VAL A 127 2.42 -21.44 7.26
C VAL A 127 0.91 -21.34 7.19
N LEU A 128 0.38 -20.12 7.08
CA LEU A 128 -1.03 -19.87 6.76
C LEU A 128 -1.18 -19.63 5.26
N ARG A 129 -1.58 -20.65 4.51
CA ARG A 129 -1.78 -20.52 3.06
C ARG A 129 -2.90 -19.53 2.74
N ASN A 130 -2.61 -18.60 1.84
CA ASN A 130 -3.56 -17.63 1.30
C ASN A 130 -3.72 -17.82 -0.22
N GLN A 131 -4.92 -17.55 -0.76
CA GLN A 131 -5.20 -17.66 -2.20
C GLN A 131 -5.13 -16.30 -2.94
N ILE A 132 -4.83 -15.23 -2.22
CA ILE A 132 -4.87 -13.85 -2.70
C ILE A 132 -3.48 -13.22 -3.02
N PRO A 133 -2.29 -13.80 -2.69
CA PRO A 133 -1.01 -13.10 -2.84
C PRO A 133 -0.80 -12.35 -4.16
N GLN A 134 -0.98 -13.06 -5.28
CA GLN A 134 -0.74 -12.51 -6.61
C GLN A 134 -1.71 -11.35 -6.95
N LYS A 135 -2.99 -11.48 -6.57
CA LYS A 135 -3.99 -10.44 -6.86
C LYS A 135 -3.68 -9.13 -6.15
N LEU A 136 -3.23 -9.18 -4.89
CA LEU A 136 -2.88 -7.98 -4.15
C LEU A 136 -1.65 -7.29 -4.76
N LYS A 137 -0.64 -8.07 -5.12
CA LYS A 137 0.56 -7.56 -5.78
C LYS A 137 0.26 -6.87 -7.10
N ASP A 138 -0.67 -7.41 -7.87
CA ASP A 138 -1.03 -6.88 -9.19
C ASP A 138 -1.95 -5.66 -9.12
N SER A 139 -2.94 -5.67 -8.22
CA SER A 139 -3.93 -4.59 -8.10
C SER A 139 -3.47 -3.44 -7.20
N TYR A 140 -2.54 -3.70 -6.27
CA TYR A 140 -2.07 -2.72 -5.30
C TYR A 140 -0.55 -2.79 -5.09
N PRO A 141 0.27 -2.52 -6.13
CA PRO A 141 1.73 -2.63 -6.06
C PRO A 141 2.40 -1.90 -4.90
N LEU A 142 2.00 -0.65 -4.61
CA LEU A 142 2.58 0.15 -3.52
C LEU A 142 2.28 -0.47 -2.15
N ILE A 143 1.03 -0.87 -1.91
CA ILE A 143 0.61 -1.54 -0.67
C ILE A 143 1.41 -2.84 -0.48
N TYR A 144 1.56 -3.62 -1.55
CA TYR A 144 2.32 -4.86 -1.51
C TYR A 144 3.81 -4.61 -1.24
N ASP A 145 4.40 -3.58 -1.85
CA ASP A 145 5.79 -3.21 -1.63
C ASP A 145 6.08 -2.82 -0.17
N ILE A 146 5.25 -1.95 0.40
CA ILE A 146 5.31 -1.59 1.84
C ILE A 146 5.20 -2.85 2.71
N SER A 147 4.37 -3.81 2.30
CA SER A 147 4.18 -5.06 3.05
C SER A 147 5.42 -5.95 3.05
N VAL A 148 6.13 -6.03 1.91
CA VAL A 148 7.40 -6.77 1.86
C VAL A 148 8.45 -6.07 2.73
N TYR A 149 8.51 -4.74 2.70
CA TYR A 149 9.40 -3.98 3.56
C TYR A 149 9.12 -4.24 5.05
N ILE A 150 7.85 -4.17 5.46
CA ILE A 150 7.40 -4.50 6.82
C ILE A 150 7.85 -5.91 7.21
N CYS A 151 7.62 -6.90 6.35
CA CYS A 151 8.03 -8.29 6.61
C CYS A 151 9.55 -8.39 6.75
N ASN A 152 10.32 -7.71 5.90
CA ASN A 152 11.78 -7.67 6.01
C ASN A 152 12.25 -7.11 7.37
N GLN A 153 11.61 -6.05 7.86
CA GLN A 153 11.90 -5.49 9.18
C GLN A 153 11.61 -6.52 10.29
N ILE A 154 10.48 -7.22 10.22
CA ILE A 154 10.13 -8.25 11.22
C ILE A 154 11.15 -9.40 11.17
N GLN A 155 11.45 -9.95 9.99
CA GLN A 155 12.45 -11.01 9.83
C GLN A 155 13.80 -10.63 10.44
N THR A 156 14.26 -9.40 10.17
CA THR A 156 15.57 -8.92 10.63
C THR A 156 15.60 -8.68 12.14
N LEU A 157 14.53 -8.11 12.71
CA LEU A 157 14.47 -7.75 14.13
C LEU A 157 14.18 -8.96 15.03
N GLU A 158 13.42 -9.94 14.54
CA GLU A 158 13.01 -11.12 15.30
C GLU A 158 13.77 -12.39 14.94
N ASN A 159 14.62 -12.34 13.90
CA ASN A 159 15.34 -13.48 13.34
C ASN A 159 14.41 -14.65 13.02
N VAL A 160 13.41 -14.37 12.17
CA VAL A 160 12.40 -15.34 11.70
C VAL A 160 12.34 -15.32 10.17
N ASP A 161 11.87 -16.41 9.58
CA ASP A 161 11.56 -16.48 8.15
C ASP A 161 10.06 -16.24 7.94
N ILE A 162 9.73 -15.37 6.99
CA ILE A 162 8.36 -15.00 6.62
C ILE A 162 8.16 -15.36 5.16
N ASP A 163 7.05 -16.05 4.86
CA ASP A 163 6.70 -16.41 3.50
C ASP A 163 5.78 -15.38 2.83
N GLU A 164 5.49 -15.62 1.55
CA GLU A 164 4.67 -14.73 0.73
C GLU A 164 3.21 -14.65 1.19
N ASP A 165 2.72 -15.69 1.88
CA ASP A 165 1.37 -15.71 2.41
C ASP A 165 1.20 -14.70 3.55
N GLU A 166 2.19 -14.59 4.44
CA GLU A 166 2.22 -13.58 5.51
C GLU A 166 2.40 -12.15 4.95
N ILE A 167 3.22 -11.95 3.91
CA ILE A 167 3.32 -10.66 3.18
C ILE A 167 1.92 -10.21 2.73
N SER A 168 1.13 -11.15 2.22
CA SER A 168 -0.22 -10.88 1.74
C SER A 168 -1.20 -10.49 2.85
N TYR A 169 -1.08 -11.10 4.04
CA TYR A 169 -1.88 -10.68 5.18
C TYR A 169 -1.51 -9.28 5.68
N ILE A 170 -0.22 -8.96 5.71
CA ILE A 170 0.25 -7.60 5.99
C ILE A 170 -0.32 -6.60 4.96
N SER A 171 -0.36 -6.98 3.67
CA SER A 171 -0.98 -6.16 2.62
C SER A 171 -2.45 -5.87 2.85
N LEU A 172 -3.22 -6.80 3.45
CA LEU A 172 -4.61 -6.53 3.82
C LEU A 172 -4.71 -5.48 4.94
N HIS A 173 -3.82 -5.53 5.93
CA HIS A 173 -3.76 -4.52 6.98
C HIS A 173 -3.42 -3.15 6.39
N VAL A 174 -2.34 -3.06 5.60
CA VAL A 174 -1.88 -1.83 4.97
C VAL A 174 -2.95 -1.28 4.01
N GLY A 175 -3.53 -2.12 3.15
CA GLY A 175 -4.61 -1.72 2.24
C GLY A 175 -5.83 -1.18 2.97
N SER A 176 -6.23 -1.80 4.10
CA SER A 176 -7.34 -1.29 4.91
C SER A 176 -7.07 0.11 5.46
N PHE A 177 -5.80 0.44 5.75
CA PHE A 177 -5.41 1.78 6.20
C PHE A 177 -5.50 2.79 5.05
N PHE A 178 -4.98 2.44 3.86
CA PHE A 178 -5.10 3.31 2.68
C PHE A 178 -6.56 3.56 2.28
N ASP A 179 -7.42 2.54 2.33
CA ASP A 179 -8.86 2.73 2.05
C ASP A 179 -9.50 3.72 3.03
N ARG A 180 -9.07 3.74 4.30
CA ARG A 180 -9.54 4.74 5.29
C ARG A 180 -8.95 6.13 5.04
N GLN A 181 -7.67 6.22 4.70
CA GLN A 181 -6.97 7.48 4.39
C GLN A 181 -7.52 8.14 3.13
N LYS A 182 -7.82 7.38 2.07
CA LYS A 182 -8.37 7.90 0.82
C LYS A 182 -9.71 8.62 1.03
N LEU A 183 -10.48 8.24 2.04
CA LEU A 183 -11.70 8.95 2.44
C LEU A 183 -11.43 10.32 3.11
N LEU A 184 -10.21 10.54 3.61
CA LEU A 184 -9.80 11.71 4.39
C LEU A 184 -8.91 12.68 3.59
N GLU A 185 -7.97 12.19 2.78
CA GLU A 185 -6.94 13.01 2.11
C GLU A 185 -7.35 13.54 0.72
N ASP A 186 -8.34 12.94 0.06
CA ASP A 186 -8.76 13.30 -1.31
C ASP A 186 -9.79 14.45 -1.39
N LYS A 187 -10.06 15.14 -0.29
CA LYS A 187 -11.08 16.20 -0.29
C LYS A 187 -10.57 17.47 -0.96
N VAL A 188 -11.29 17.92 -1.99
CA VAL A 188 -11.10 19.25 -2.58
C VAL A 188 -11.69 20.29 -1.64
N LEU A 189 -10.86 21.25 -1.24
CA LEU A 189 -11.27 22.32 -0.34
C LEU A 189 -12.03 23.39 -1.11
N CYS A 190 -13.30 23.57 -0.75
CA CYS A 190 -14.24 24.41 -1.48
C CYS A 190 -14.62 25.67 -0.69
N ALA A 191 -14.81 26.76 -1.43
CA ALA A 191 -15.57 27.92 -0.96
C ALA A 191 -16.98 27.89 -1.55
N LEU A 192 -17.99 28.17 -0.73
CA LEU A 192 -19.38 28.29 -1.17
C LEU A 192 -19.77 29.77 -1.24
N ILE A 193 -20.26 30.25 -2.38
CA ILE A 193 -20.85 31.58 -2.52
C ILE A 193 -22.35 31.43 -2.69
N THR A 194 -23.13 31.89 -1.72
CA THR A 194 -24.59 31.80 -1.76
C THR A 194 -25.23 32.91 -0.95
N PRO A 195 -26.37 33.49 -1.38
CA PRO A 195 -27.07 34.50 -0.59
C PRO A 195 -27.46 33.96 0.78
N ASN A 196 -27.32 34.79 1.80
CA ASN A 196 -27.84 34.50 3.13
C ASN A 196 -29.36 34.75 3.17
N TYR A 197 -30.14 33.80 2.64
CA TYR A 197 -31.59 33.87 2.57
C TYR A 197 -32.24 32.61 3.16
N TYR A 198 -33.02 32.76 4.24
CA TYR A 198 -33.91 31.74 4.84
C TYR A 198 -33.36 30.30 4.79
N ASP A 199 -32.18 30.09 5.37
CA ASP A 199 -31.49 28.79 5.51
C ASP A 199 -30.98 28.11 4.23
N LEU A 200 -31.03 28.79 3.08
CA LEU A 200 -30.54 28.25 1.81
C LEU A 200 -29.07 27.80 1.89
N GLN A 201 -28.23 28.56 2.60
CA GLN A 201 -26.83 28.22 2.84
C GLN A 201 -26.67 26.86 3.52
N PHE A 202 -27.44 26.60 4.59
CA PHE A 202 -27.36 25.37 5.37
C PHE A 202 -27.92 24.17 4.59
N LYS A 203 -28.86 24.42 3.68
CA LYS A 203 -29.39 23.39 2.80
C LYS A 203 -28.33 22.94 1.79
N ILE A 204 -27.70 23.88 1.09
CA ILE A 204 -26.68 23.56 0.08
C ILE A 204 -25.50 22.85 0.72
N VAL A 205 -24.99 23.36 1.85
CA VAL A 205 -23.91 22.70 2.61
C VAL A 205 -24.27 21.25 2.93
N ARG A 206 -25.47 21.01 3.47
CA ARG A 206 -25.94 19.67 3.82
C ARG A 206 -26.12 18.76 2.61
N ASP A 207 -26.64 19.28 1.51
CA ASP A 207 -26.84 18.51 0.27
C ASP A 207 -25.48 18.12 -0.36
N LEU A 208 -24.48 19.00 -0.24
CA LEU A 208 -23.10 18.73 -0.65
C LEU A 208 -22.39 17.76 0.29
N GLU A 209 -22.49 17.94 1.61
CA GLU A 209 -21.95 17.00 2.61
C GLU A 209 -22.57 15.61 2.42
N LYS A 210 -23.89 15.50 2.27
CA LYS A 210 -24.55 14.21 2.08
C LYS A 210 -24.08 13.47 0.82
N ARG A 211 -23.73 14.19 -0.24
CA ARG A 211 -23.36 13.60 -1.54
C ARG A 211 -21.86 13.45 -1.76
N PHE A 212 -21.06 14.35 -1.19
CA PHE A 212 -19.64 14.51 -1.46
C PHE A 212 -18.79 14.63 -0.18
N ASN A 213 -19.26 14.21 1.00
CA ASN A 213 -18.46 14.26 2.22
C ASN A 213 -17.09 13.56 2.08
N GLU A 214 -16.97 12.56 1.20
CA GLU A 214 -15.71 11.85 0.95
C GLU A 214 -14.82 12.53 -0.10
N SER A 215 -15.28 13.59 -0.77
CA SER A 215 -14.59 14.20 -1.94
C SER A 215 -14.44 15.71 -1.85
N ILE A 216 -15.26 16.39 -1.06
CA ILE A 216 -15.28 17.86 -0.94
C ILE A 216 -15.43 18.25 0.52
N GLU A 217 -14.74 19.29 0.93
CA GLU A 217 -14.93 19.97 2.22
C GLU A 217 -15.18 21.46 1.99
N ILE A 218 -16.21 22.02 2.61
CA ILE A 218 -16.51 23.46 2.51
C ILE A 218 -15.82 24.18 3.66
N ILE A 219 -14.73 24.90 3.35
CA ILE A 219 -13.91 25.59 4.36
C ILE A 219 -14.23 27.08 4.47
N GLN A 220 -14.90 27.66 3.47
CA GLN A 220 -15.31 29.06 3.48
C GLN A 220 -16.69 29.25 2.86
N ILE A 221 -17.46 30.22 3.38
CA ILE A 221 -18.78 30.58 2.86
C ILE A 221 -18.87 32.10 2.72
N PHE A 222 -19.31 32.58 1.57
CA PHE A 222 -19.51 33.99 1.26
C PHE A 222 -20.98 34.26 0.89
N SER A 223 -21.50 35.40 1.34
CA SER A 223 -22.87 35.84 1.05
C SER A 223 -23.04 36.55 -0.29
N ASP A 224 -21.95 37.07 -0.86
CA ASP A 224 -21.93 37.86 -2.09
C ASP A 224 -20.58 37.73 -2.83
N THR A 225 -20.46 38.41 -3.98
CA THR A 225 -19.31 38.33 -4.89
C THR A 225 -18.40 39.57 -4.88
N HIS A 226 -18.59 40.54 -3.99
CA HIS A 226 -17.87 41.82 -4.06
C HIS A 226 -16.53 41.78 -3.34
N ASN A 227 -16.46 41.13 -2.17
CA ASN A 227 -15.27 41.06 -1.31
C ASN A 227 -14.87 39.61 -1.05
N LEU A 228 -14.41 38.94 -2.11
CA LEU A 228 -13.96 37.55 -2.03
C LEU A 228 -12.49 37.51 -1.60
N ASP A 229 -12.24 37.14 -0.36
CA ASP A 229 -10.91 36.88 0.21
C ASP A 229 -10.78 35.38 0.48
N PHE A 230 -10.42 34.65 -0.58
CA PHE A 230 -10.28 33.19 -0.50
C PHE A 230 -9.01 32.83 0.26
N ASP A 231 -9.11 31.85 1.15
CA ASP A 231 -7.94 31.19 1.73
C ASP A 231 -7.12 30.57 0.59
N ASN A 232 -5.79 30.66 0.68
CA ASN A 232 -4.86 30.09 -0.30
C ASN A 232 -5.01 28.57 -0.47
N LYS A 233 -5.68 27.90 0.47
CA LYS A 233 -5.99 26.47 0.43
C LYS A 233 -7.25 26.14 -0.40
N VAL A 234 -8.05 27.12 -0.80
CA VAL A 234 -9.27 26.88 -1.58
C VAL A 234 -8.90 26.45 -3.00
N ASP A 235 -9.38 25.27 -3.37
CA ASP A 235 -9.12 24.63 -4.66
C ASP A 235 -10.24 24.88 -5.67
N MET A 236 -11.47 25.05 -5.17
CA MET A 236 -12.67 25.20 -5.99
C MET A 236 -13.69 26.12 -5.35
N VAL A 237 -14.44 26.86 -6.17
CA VAL A 237 -15.59 27.66 -5.72
C VAL A 237 -16.88 27.05 -6.25
N ILE A 238 -17.84 26.81 -5.36
CA ILE A 238 -19.22 26.46 -5.72
C ILE A 238 -20.05 27.72 -5.52
N THR A 239 -20.76 28.18 -6.53
CA THR A 239 -21.50 29.46 -6.43
C THR A 239 -22.91 29.36 -6.98
N THR A 240 -23.88 29.90 -6.25
CA THR A 240 -25.25 30.13 -6.73
C THR A 240 -25.43 31.54 -7.31
N LEU A 241 -24.41 32.38 -7.17
CA LEU A 241 -24.36 33.74 -7.69
C LEU A 241 -23.48 33.80 -8.94
N PRO A 242 -23.85 34.63 -9.94
CA PRO A 242 -23.00 34.85 -11.09
C PRO A 242 -21.70 35.51 -10.62
N ILE A 243 -20.59 34.81 -10.78
CA ILE A 243 -19.25 35.33 -10.52
C ILE A 243 -18.62 35.78 -11.82
N ASN A 244 -17.87 36.88 -11.78
CA ASN A 244 -17.18 37.40 -12.96
C ASN A 244 -16.09 36.40 -13.42
N ASN A 245 -15.86 36.30 -14.73
CA ASN A 245 -14.87 35.40 -15.35
C ASN A 245 -13.40 35.69 -14.95
N ARG A 246 -13.16 36.64 -14.04
CA ARG A 246 -11.86 36.95 -13.44
C ARG A 246 -11.63 36.28 -12.08
N CYS A 247 -12.49 35.33 -11.66
CA CYS A 247 -12.23 34.54 -10.46
C CYS A 247 -10.89 33.78 -10.63
N PRO A 248 -9.93 33.94 -9.71
CA PRO A 248 -8.62 33.30 -9.81
C PRO A 248 -8.67 31.79 -9.54
N ILE A 249 -9.75 31.32 -8.91
CA ILE A 249 -9.96 29.93 -8.51
C ILE A 249 -10.97 29.29 -9.47
N PRO A 250 -10.79 28.01 -9.87
CA PRO A 250 -11.79 27.28 -10.64
C PRO A 250 -13.16 27.29 -9.94
N PHE A 251 -14.24 27.57 -10.67
CA PHE A 251 -15.58 27.64 -10.08
C PHE A 251 -16.62 26.84 -10.86
N VAL A 252 -17.69 26.46 -10.18
CA VAL A 252 -18.91 25.87 -10.75
C VAL A 252 -20.11 26.70 -10.34
N TYR A 253 -20.85 27.17 -11.34
CA TYR A 253 -22.14 27.83 -11.13
C TYR A 253 -23.24 26.77 -11.02
N VAL A 254 -23.97 26.79 -9.91
CA VAL A 254 -25.02 25.82 -9.60
C VAL A 254 -26.32 26.51 -9.22
N ASN A 255 -27.42 25.77 -9.31
CA ASN A 255 -28.71 26.27 -8.86
C ASN A 255 -28.78 26.33 -7.33
N PRO A 256 -29.53 27.30 -6.74
CA PRO A 256 -29.86 27.31 -5.31
C PRO A 256 -30.47 26.00 -4.81
N TYR A 257 -31.22 25.33 -5.68
CA TYR A 257 -31.73 23.99 -5.48
C TYR A 257 -30.99 23.05 -6.42
N LEU A 258 -30.00 22.33 -5.87
CA LEU A 258 -29.14 21.44 -6.64
C LEU A 258 -29.97 20.38 -7.36
N ASN A 259 -29.78 20.29 -8.67
CA ASN A 259 -30.32 19.24 -9.50
C ASN A 259 -29.21 18.29 -9.98
N ARG A 260 -29.59 17.23 -10.69
CA ARG A 260 -28.65 16.22 -11.18
C ARG A 260 -27.49 16.82 -11.99
N LYS A 261 -27.76 17.80 -12.86
CA LYS A 261 -26.70 18.44 -13.66
C LYS A 261 -25.73 19.24 -12.80
N ASP A 262 -26.21 19.86 -11.73
CA ASP A 262 -25.34 20.56 -10.77
C ASP A 262 -24.36 19.57 -10.11
N TYR A 263 -24.87 18.40 -9.68
CA TYR A 263 -24.02 17.33 -9.13
C TYR A 263 -23.00 16.82 -10.15
N ASP A 264 -23.42 16.56 -11.38
CA ASP A 264 -22.53 16.08 -12.45
C ASP A 264 -21.43 17.12 -12.78
N ASN A 265 -21.79 18.41 -12.80
CA ASN A 265 -20.84 19.51 -13.03
C ASN A 265 -19.84 19.67 -11.88
N ILE A 266 -20.29 19.56 -10.63
CA ILE A 266 -19.41 19.58 -9.45
C ILE A 266 -18.42 18.41 -9.53
N GLN A 267 -18.92 17.19 -9.79
CA GLN A 267 -18.08 16.00 -9.92
C GLN A 267 -17.04 16.14 -11.04
N SER A 268 -17.46 16.59 -12.22
CA SER A 268 -16.55 16.78 -13.35
C SER A 268 -15.48 17.82 -13.04
N LYS A 269 -15.83 18.91 -12.33
CA LYS A 269 -14.88 19.94 -11.97
C LYS A 269 -13.90 19.48 -10.90
N PHE A 270 -14.39 18.75 -9.90
CA PHE A 270 -13.58 18.08 -8.89
C PHE A 270 -12.50 17.20 -9.55
N THR A 271 -12.89 16.32 -10.48
CA THR A 271 -11.96 15.44 -11.19
C THR A 271 -10.90 16.26 -11.93
N GLN A 272 -11.29 17.27 -12.71
CA GLN A 272 -10.33 18.13 -13.43
C GLN A 272 -9.31 18.83 -12.52
N ILE A 273 -9.72 19.25 -11.32
CA ILE A 273 -8.84 19.93 -10.37
C ILE A 273 -7.81 18.95 -9.80
N LYS A 274 -8.26 17.73 -9.49
CA LYS A 274 -7.40 16.65 -9.01
C LYS A 274 -6.34 16.30 -10.05
N ASP A 275 -6.76 16.06 -11.30
CA ASP A 275 -5.87 15.70 -12.40
C ASP A 275 -4.81 16.80 -12.63
N ARG A 276 -5.21 18.08 -12.61
CA ARG A 276 -4.31 19.20 -12.84
C ARG A 276 -3.26 19.40 -11.74
N LYS A 277 -3.60 19.15 -10.47
CA LYS A 277 -2.64 19.22 -9.35
C LYS A 277 -1.55 18.16 -9.46
N ASN A 278 -1.92 16.96 -9.90
CA ASN A 278 -0.98 15.85 -10.07
C ASN A 278 -0.03 16.09 -11.26
N ILE A 279 -0.55 16.57 -12.40
CA ILE A 279 0.22 16.73 -13.64
C ILE A 279 1.37 17.74 -13.54
N LEU A 280 1.13 18.93 -12.98
CA LEU A 280 2.14 20.01 -12.90
C LEU A 280 3.31 19.66 -11.97
N THR A 281 3.05 18.83 -10.97
CA THR A 281 4.04 18.34 -10.01
C THR A 281 4.88 17.22 -10.61
N VAL A 282 4.29 16.32 -11.40
CA VAL A 282 5.00 15.15 -11.91
C VAL A 282 5.88 15.48 -13.14
N GLN A 283 5.41 16.32 -14.07
CA GLN A 283 6.19 16.61 -15.30
C GLN A 283 7.52 17.33 -15.04
N ASN A 284 7.52 18.33 -14.15
CA ASN A 284 8.74 19.07 -13.80
C ASN A 284 9.77 18.21 -13.06
N HIS A 285 9.35 17.08 -12.49
CA HIS A 285 10.22 16.24 -11.68
C HIS A 285 10.70 14.97 -12.41
N LEU A 286 9.99 14.48 -13.44
CA LEU A 286 10.44 13.32 -14.23
C LEU A 286 11.83 13.51 -14.83
N GLU A 287 12.10 14.66 -15.43
CA GLU A 287 13.41 14.94 -16.06
C GLU A 287 14.58 14.93 -15.07
N MET A 288 14.31 15.05 -13.76
CA MET A 288 15.34 15.04 -12.72
C MET A 288 15.88 13.64 -12.44
N TYR A 289 15.06 12.59 -12.62
CA TYR A 289 15.40 11.22 -12.19
C TYR A 289 15.60 10.24 -13.35
N PHE A 290 15.21 10.63 -14.56
CA PHE A 290 15.39 9.83 -15.77
C PHE A 290 16.58 10.39 -16.57
N SER A 291 17.39 9.49 -17.12
CA SER A 291 18.55 9.88 -17.92
C SER A 291 18.72 8.94 -19.11
N GLU A 292 19.11 9.50 -20.25
CA GLU A 292 19.41 8.73 -21.46
C GLU A 292 20.51 7.70 -21.22
N SER A 293 21.52 8.00 -20.38
CA SER A 293 22.61 7.06 -20.07
C SER A 293 22.16 5.86 -19.25
N LEU A 294 20.97 5.91 -18.67
CA LEU A 294 20.35 4.83 -17.89
C LEU A 294 19.23 4.13 -18.66
N PHE A 295 18.99 4.49 -19.92
CA PHE A 295 17.98 3.89 -20.77
C PHE A 295 18.61 2.91 -21.77
N MET A 296 18.02 1.71 -21.84
CA MET A 296 18.46 0.64 -22.74
C MET A 296 17.26 0.03 -23.44
N LYS A 297 17.49 -0.46 -24.65
CA LYS A 297 16.48 -1.15 -25.45
C LYS A 297 16.96 -2.54 -25.84
N ASN A 298 16.06 -3.51 -25.81
CA ASN A 298 16.28 -4.85 -26.37
C ASN A 298 17.48 -5.60 -25.77
N ILE A 299 17.57 -5.63 -24.44
CA ILE A 299 18.53 -6.43 -23.69
C ILE A 299 17.89 -7.76 -23.32
N TYR A 300 18.51 -8.87 -23.73
CA TYR A 300 18.03 -10.23 -23.53
C TYR A 300 19.05 -11.04 -22.72
N LEU A 301 18.73 -11.29 -21.45
CA LEU A 301 19.55 -12.07 -20.50
C LEU A 301 18.74 -13.26 -19.98
N ASP A 302 19.43 -14.21 -19.35
CA ASP A 302 18.86 -15.52 -19.01
C ASP A 302 17.99 -15.52 -17.75
N SER A 303 18.21 -14.58 -16.82
CA SER A 303 17.50 -14.56 -15.55
C SER A 303 17.33 -13.16 -14.94
N ALA A 304 16.34 -13.03 -14.05
CA ALA A 304 16.13 -11.83 -13.22
C ALA A 304 17.42 -11.38 -12.50
N LYS A 305 18.19 -12.35 -12.00
CA LYS A 305 19.48 -12.10 -11.34
C LYS A 305 20.50 -11.47 -12.28
N ASP A 306 20.54 -11.90 -13.54
CA ASP A 306 21.48 -11.35 -14.53
C ASP A 306 21.07 -9.93 -14.93
N TYR A 307 19.77 -9.65 -15.06
CA TYR A 307 19.27 -8.29 -15.24
C TYR A 307 19.60 -7.36 -14.06
N ILE A 308 19.35 -7.80 -12.82
CA ILE A 308 19.65 -7.03 -11.61
C ILE A 308 21.14 -6.69 -11.55
N LYS A 309 22.02 -7.64 -11.85
CA LYS A 309 23.47 -7.41 -11.89
C LYS A 309 23.87 -6.46 -13.01
N PHE A 310 23.32 -6.66 -14.21
CA PHE A 310 23.61 -5.83 -15.37
C PHE A 310 23.22 -4.37 -15.14
N MET A 311 21.98 -4.12 -14.73
CA MET A 311 21.48 -2.77 -14.44
C MET A 311 22.19 -2.15 -13.22
N GLY A 312 22.44 -2.94 -12.18
CA GLY A 312 23.16 -2.47 -11.01
C GLY A 312 24.60 -2.07 -11.28
N ASN A 313 25.30 -2.76 -12.20
CA ASN A 313 26.63 -2.36 -12.65
C ASN A 313 26.59 -1.02 -13.41
N ILE A 314 25.59 -0.80 -14.26
CA ILE A 314 25.40 0.48 -14.97
C ILE A 314 25.18 1.61 -13.96
N LEU A 315 24.32 1.40 -12.96
CA LEU A 315 24.09 2.36 -11.88
C LEU A 315 25.37 2.65 -11.08
N TYR A 316 26.18 1.62 -10.81
CA TYR A 316 27.45 1.75 -10.10
C TYR A 316 28.47 2.57 -10.90
N GLU A 317 28.67 2.25 -12.18
CA GLU A 317 29.58 2.96 -13.08
C GLU A 317 29.19 4.44 -13.25
N ASN A 318 27.88 4.71 -13.30
CA ASN A 318 27.33 6.07 -13.35
C ASN A 318 27.28 6.78 -11.98
N LYS A 319 27.80 6.17 -10.90
CA LYS A 319 27.90 6.73 -9.54
C LYS A 319 26.54 7.02 -8.88
N TYR A 320 25.52 6.23 -9.18
CA TYR A 320 24.22 6.28 -8.50
C TYR A 320 24.21 5.45 -7.22
N VAL A 321 25.00 4.38 -7.16
CA VAL A 321 24.93 3.40 -6.07
C VAL A 321 26.31 2.97 -5.57
N LYS A 322 26.32 2.34 -4.39
CA LYS A 322 27.50 1.69 -3.80
C LYS A 322 27.61 0.23 -4.29
N PRO A 323 28.77 -0.43 -4.15
CA PRO A 323 28.95 -1.82 -4.59
C PRO A 323 27.96 -2.83 -4.00
N ASN A 324 27.51 -2.63 -2.75
CA ASN A 324 26.58 -3.54 -2.07
C ASN A 324 25.12 -3.45 -2.56
N TYR A 325 24.77 -2.44 -3.36
CA TYR A 325 23.38 -2.20 -3.77
C TYR A 325 22.80 -3.37 -4.57
N ILE A 326 23.61 -4.03 -5.39
CA ILE A 326 23.20 -5.20 -6.18
C ILE A 326 22.75 -6.34 -5.24
N ASP A 327 23.53 -6.62 -4.21
CA ASP A 327 23.20 -7.67 -3.23
C ASP A 327 21.93 -7.32 -2.46
N ASP A 328 21.76 -6.06 -2.08
CA ASP A 328 20.56 -5.58 -1.38
C ASP A 328 19.29 -5.74 -2.24
N VAL A 329 19.37 -5.49 -3.55
CA VAL A 329 18.26 -5.71 -4.49
C VAL A 329 17.99 -7.20 -4.69
N LEU A 330 19.03 -8.04 -4.77
CA LEU A 330 18.86 -9.50 -4.87
C LEU A 330 18.21 -10.10 -3.62
N ILE A 331 18.52 -9.57 -2.43
CA ILE A 331 17.87 -9.96 -1.17
C ILE A 331 16.37 -9.63 -1.25
N ARG A 332 16.00 -8.42 -1.72
CA ARG A 332 14.60 -8.02 -1.93
C ARG A 332 13.87 -8.93 -2.92
N GLU A 333 14.48 -9.20 -4.08
CA GLU A 333 13.89 -10.04 -5.14
C GLU A 333 13.64 -11.47 -4.65
N LYS A 334 14.53 -12.00 -3.79
CA LYS A 334 14.37 -13.34 -3.21
C LYS A 334 13.20 -13.43 -2.23
N MET A 335 12.88 -12.35 -1.51
CA MET A 335 11.76 -12.34 -0.56
C MET A 335 10.41 -12.41 -1.27
N SER A 336 10.27 -11.63 -2.34
CA SER A 336 9.12 -11.66 -3.22
C SER A 336 9.54 -11.03 -4.54
N SER A 337 9.14 -11.63 -5.65
CA SER A 337 9.53 -11.12 -6.96
C SER A 337 9.07 -9.67 -7.16
N THR A 338 9.86 -8.86 -7.86
CA THR A 338 9.50 -7.47 -8.23
C THR A 338 8.79 -7.37 -9.58
N ALA A 339 8.49 -8.50 -10.22
CA ALA A 339 7.66 -8.55 -11.42
C ALA A 339 6.16 -8.47 -11.10
N PHE A 340 5.45 -7.62 -11.82
CA PHE A 340 3.99 -7.49 -11.83
C PHE A 340 3.40 -8.27 -13.00
N ASN A 341 2.12 -8.65 -12.92
CA ASN A 341 1.48 -9.47 -13.95
C ASN A 341 1.35 -8.82 -15.34
N ASN A 342 1.74 -7.56 -15.52
CA ASN A 342 1.50 -6.75 -16.70
C ASN A 342 2.77 -6.45 -17.52
N ASN A 343 3.72 -7.37 -17.49
CA ASN A 343 5.01 -7.29 -18.19
C ASN A 343 5.97 -6.21 -17.65
N VAL A 344 5.95 -5.93 -16.35
CA VAL A 344 6.87 -4.97 -15.72
C VAL A 344 7.60 -5.62 -14.54
N ALA A 345 8.88 -5.31 -14.36
CA ALA A 345 9.58 -5.55 -13.10
C ALA A 345 10.24 -4.28 -12.58
N ILE A 346 10.18 -4.06 -11.25
CA ILE A 346 10.70 -2.84 -10.62
C ILE A 346 11.67 -3.20 -9.49
N PRO A 347 12.85 -3.76 -9.82
CA PRO A 347 13.82 -4.15 -8.83
C PRO A 347 14.41 -2.93 -8.10
N HIS A 348 14.38 -2.95 -6.78
CA HIS A 348 14.93 -1.88 -5.95
C HIS A 348 15.42 -2.43 -4.61
N SER A 349 16.24 -1.64 -3.92
CA SER A 349 16.72 -1.97 -2.57
C SER A 349 15.68 -1.58 -1.52
N MET A 350 15.58 -2.35 -0.44
CA MET A 350 14.82 -1.96 0.76
C MET A 350 15.54 -0.93 1.63
N LYS A 351 16.73 -0.48 1.18
CA LYS A 351 17.56 0.55 1.84
C LYS A 351 17.62 1.81 0.95
N MET A 352 17.52 2.98 1.58
CA MET A 352 17.64 4.29 0.92
C MET A 352 19.06 4.86 0.90
N ASP A 353 20.06 4.00 0.76
CA ASP A 353 21.46 4.38 0.92
C ASP A 353 22.20 4.58 -0.43
N ALA A 354 21.44 4.75 -1.52
CA ALA A 354 22.00 5.10 -2.82
C ALA A 354 22.69 6.48 -2.77
N LEU A 355 23.65 6.71 -3.66
CA LEU A 355 24.38 7.97 -3.76
C LEU A 355 23.54 9.05 -4.45
N LYS A 356 22.67 8.65 -5.39
CA LYS A 356 21.73 9.51 -6.12
C LYS A 356 20.45 8.75 -6.43
N THR A 357 19.33 9.47 -6.49
CA THR A 357 18.08 8.91 -6.97
C THR A 357 18.05 8.86 -8.49
N GLY A 358 17.49 7.80 -9.07
CA GLY A 358 17.30 7.71 -10.52
C GLY A 358 16.49 6.49 -10.93
N VAL A 359 16.25 6.36 -12.24
CA VAL A 359 15.58 5.20 -12.83
C VAL A 359 16.45 4.64 -13.96
N CYS A 360 16.91 3.39 -13.79
CA CYS A 360 17.55 2.64 -14.86
C CYS A 360 16.51 1.78 -15.57
N LEU A 361 16.38 1.96 -16.88
CA LEU A 361 15.29 1.39 -17.68
C LEU A 361 15.82 0.45 -18.75
N ILE A 362 15.23 -0.72 -18.84
CA ILE A 362 15.29 -1.59 -20.00
C ILE A 362 13.88 -1.70 -20.58
N VAL A 363 13.73 -1.42 -21.87
CA VAL A 363 12.49 -1.62 -22.62
C VAL A 363 12.73 -2.62 -23.74
N ASN A 364 11.99 -3.73 -23.74
CA ASN A 364 12.15 -4.82 -24.69
C ASN A 364 10.90 -4.98 -25.56
N ASP A 365 11.13 -5.14 -26.87
CA ASP A 365 10.05 -5.40 -27.83
C ASP A 365 9.41 -6.78 -27.61
N LYS A 366 10.20 -7.75 -27.11
CA LYS A 366 9.75 -9.10 -26.76
C LYS A 366 9.86 -9.33 -25.25
N PRO A 367 8.91 -10.06 -24.64
CA PRO A 367 8.98 -10.40 -23.23
C PRO A 367 10.17 -11.30 -22.93
N VAL A 368 10.77 -11.09 -21.75
CA VAL A 368 11.84 -11.90 -21.17
C VAL A 368 11.35 -12.58 -19.91
N LYS A 369 11.99 -13.69 -19.51
CA LYS A 369 11.59 -14.47 -18.34
C LYS A 369 12.10 -13.79 -17.06
N TRP A 370 11.21 -13.62 -16.08
CA TRP A 370 11.52 -13.09 -14.76
C TRP A 370 10.92 -14.00 -13.68
N GLY A 371 11.65 -15.06 -13.32
CA GLY A 371 11.06 -16.15 -12.52
C GLY A 371 9.97 -16.85 -13.33
N GLU A 372 8.76 -16.95 -12.77
CA GLU A 372 7.60 -17.51 -13.49
C GLU A 372 6.88 -16.46 -14.37
N GLU A 373 7.21 -15.18 -14.20
CA GLU A 373 6.59 -14.08 -14.93
C GLU A 373 7.30 -13.76 -16.24
N LYS A 374 6.62 -12.96 -17.07
CA LYS A 374 7.17 -12.36 -18.29
C LYS A 374 7.25 -10.85 -18.11
N VAL A 375 8.34 -10.24 -18.57
CA VAL A 375 8.60 -8.81 -18.42
C VAL A 375 9.08 -8.19 -19.72
N GLN A 376 8.63 -6.98 -20.03
CA GLN A 376 9.08 -6.17 -21.16
C GLN A 376 9.69 -4.84 -20.72
N ILE A 377 9.26 -4.29 -19.59
CA ILE A 377 9.84 -3.08 -18.99
C ILE A 377 10.47 -3.45 -17.65
N ILE A 378 11.76 -3.18 -17.50
CA ILE A 378 12.46 -3.35 -16.22
C ILE A 378 12.93 -1.96 -15.77
N ALA A 379 12.46 -1.51 -14.61
CA ALA A 379 12.80 -0.21 -14.03
C ALA A 379 13.52 -0.40 -12.69
N MET A 380 14.85 -0.39 -12.71
CA MET A 380 15.66 -0.51 -11.49
C MET A 380 15.83 0.87 -10.84
N ILE A 381 15.42 1.01 -9.58
CA ILE A 381 15.28 2.32 -8.94
C ILE A 381 16.19 2.43 -7.70
N PRO A 382 17.33 3.13 -7.79
CA PRO A 382 18.06 3.61 -6.63
C PRO A 382 17.41 4.85 -6.04
N ILE A 383 17.27 4.91 -4.71
CA ILE A 383 16.69 6.04 -3.99
C ILE A 383 17.70 6.57 -2.98
N ASN A 384 18.00 7.86 -3.06
CA ASN A 384 18.80 8.57 -2.06
C ASN A 384 17.88 9.13 -0.98
N GLU A 385 18.22 8.90 0.28
CA GLU A 385 17.45 9.36 1.45
C GLU A 385 17.12 10.87 1.44
N LYS A 386 17.99 11.73 0.90
CA LYS A 386 17.77 13.19 0.89
C LYS A 386 16.80 13.65 -0.19
N GLU A 387 16.54 12.81 -1.19
CA GLU A 387 15.69 13.12 -2.34
C GLU A 387 14.35 12.39 -2.29
N LYS A 388 14.18 11.47 -1.32
CA LYS A 388 13.01 10.60 -1.17
C LYS A 388 11.67 11.35 -1.16
N GLU A 389 11.59 12.48 -0.45
CA GLU A 389 10.34 13.24 -0.34
C GLU A 389 9.84 13.74 -1.69
N LYS A 390 10.75 14.21 -2.54
CA LYS A 390 10.40 14.66 -3.89
C LYS A 390 10.17 13.48 -4.84
N PHE A 391 10.92 12.40 -4.67
CA PHE A 391 10.84 11.24 -5.53
C PHE A 391 9.57 10.40 -5.28
N ASN A 392 9.09 10.29 -4.04
CA ASN A 392 7.93 9.46 -3.70
C ASN A 392 6.67 9.86 -4.49
N TYR A 393 6.43 11.15 -4.72
CA TYR A 393 5.31 11.62 -5.57
C TYR A 393 5.37 11.08 -7.01
N ILE A 394 6.57 10.96 -7.55
CA ILE A 394 6.80 10.44 -8.90
C ILE A 394 6.76 8.92 -8.89
N PHE A 395 7.35 8.31 -7.85
CA PHE A 395 7.40 6.87 -7.70
C PHE A 395 6.00 6.28 -7.70
N GLU A 396 5.08 6.82 -6.91
CA GLU A 396 3.69 6.37 -6.88
C GLU A 396 3.01 6.49 -8.25
N SER A 397 3.07 7.67 -8.88
CA SER A 397 2.50 7.90 -10.22
C SER A 397 3.12 6.98 -11.28
N PHE A 398 4.43 6.73 -11.18
CA PHE A 398 5.17 5.87 -12.10
C PHE A 398 4.76 4.40 -11.94
N ILE A 399 4.60 3.94 -10.68
CA ILE A 399 4.09 2.60 -10.36
C ILE A 399 2.67 2.42 -10.88
N GLU A 400 1.79 3.40 -10.68
CA GLU A 400 0.40 3.38 -11.15
C GLU A 400 0.30 3.29 -12.68
N ILE A 401 1.11 4.08 -13.41
CA ILE A 401 1.18 3.94 -14.88
C ILE A 401 1.64 2.55 -15.26
N LEU A 402 2.70 2.09 -14.61
CA LEU A 402 3.30 0.80 -14.89
C LEU A 402 2.47 -0.37 -14.38
N SER A 403 1.37 -0.16 -13.64
CA SER A 403 0.42 -1.21 -13.25
C SER A 403 -0.68 -1.44 -14.29
N GLU A 404 -0.83 -0.55 -15.27
CA GLU A 404 -1.85 -0.64 -16.31
C GLU A 404 -1.33 -1.27 -17.62
N TRP A 405 -1.96 -2.37 -18.05
CA TRP A 405 -1.57 -3.10 -19.27
C TRP A 405 -1.53 -2.24 -20.53
N ASN A 406 -2.51 -1.36 -20.70
CA ASN A 406 -2.57 -0.47 -21.87
C ASN A 406 -1.40 0.51 -21.89
N ASN A 407 -1.01 1.02 -20.72
CA ASN A 407 0.11 1.93 -20.55
C ASN A 407 1.42 1.22 -20.90
N VAL A 408 1.65 0.01 -20.37
CA VAL A 408 2.83 -0.79 -20.69
C VAL A 408 2.92 -1.09 -22.20
N LYS A 409 1.80 -1.43 -22.82
CA LYS A 409 1.73 -1.66 -24.28
C LYS A 409 2.05 -0.40 -25.09
N GLU A 410 1.69 0.79 -24.62
CA GLU A 410 2.08 2.04 -25.27
C GLU A 410 3.55 2.40 -25.04
N LEU A 411 4.06 2.17 -23.82
CA LEU A 411 5.46 2.43 -23.46
C LEU A 411 6.45 1.53 -24.19
N THR A 412 6.10 0.26 -24.42
CA THR A 412 6.94 -0.70 -25.17
C THR A 412 7.13 -0.33 -26.65
N LYS A 413 6.28 0.55 -27.21
CA LYS A 413 6.46 1.10 -28.57
C LYS A 413 7.50 2.23 -28.64
N ALA A 414 8.17 2.57 -27.55
CA ALA A 414 9.21 3.59 -27.55
C ALA A 414 10.48 3.08 -28.23
N ASP A 415 11.00 3.83 -29.20
CA ASP A 415 12.22 3.45 -29.95
C ASP A 415 13.51 3.90 -29.29
N ASN A 416 13.44 4.93 -28.45
CA ASN A 416 14.58 5.53 -27.76
C ASN A 416 14.10 6.26 -26.49
N TYR A 417 15.06 6.77 -25.73
CA TYR A 417 14.82 7.51 -24.50
C TYR A 417 13.80 8.64 -24.67
N SER A 418 13.99 9.53 -25.65
CA SER A 418 13.08 10.66 -25.88
C SER A 418 11.66 10.20 -26.21
N SER A 419 11.51 9.14 -27.02
CA SER A 419 10.20 8.54 -27.33
C SER A 419 9.53 7.98 -26.08
N PHE A 420 10.28 7.30 -25.21
CA PHE A 420 9.78 6.78 -23.94
C PHE A 420 9.32 7.91 -23.01
N MET A 421 10.14 8.94 -22.84
CA MET A 421 9.83 10.09 -21.99
C MET A 421 8.60 10.87 -22.48
N ASN A 422 8.44 11.05 -23.78
CA ASN A 422 7.23 11.68 -24.33
C ASN A 422 5.97 10.85 -24.06
N ARG A 423 6.06 9.52 -24.20
CA ARG A 423 4.94 8.62 -23.93
C ARG A 423 4.57 8.61 -22.45
N ILE A 424 5.55 8.54 -21.56
CA ILE A 424 5.27 8.54 -20.12
C ILE A 424 4.71 9.88 -19.65
N ALA A 425 5.25 11.00 -20.14
CA ALA A 425 4.73 12.33 -19.84
C ALA A 425 3.28 12.50 -20.33
N TYR A 426 2.94 11.91 -21.50
CA TYR A 426 1.57 11.88 -22.00
C TYR A 426 0.65 11.02 -21.13
N LEU A 427 1.10 9.83 -20.70
CA LEU A 427 0.29 8.97 -19.84
C LEU A 427 0.01 9.62 -18.49
N ILE A 428 0.99 10.30 -17.89
CA ILE A 428 0.83 11.08 -16.64
C ILE A 428 -0.23 12.17 -16.79
N GLN A 429 -0.36 12.78 -17.97
CA GLN A 429 -1.39 13.78 -18.24
C GLN A 429 -2.81 13.22 -18.34
N ASN A 430 -2.96 11.90 -18.44
CA ASN A 430 -4.23 11.22 -18.71
C ASN A 430 -4.50 10.05 -17.74
N ILE A 431 -3.80 10.00 -16.59
CA ILE A 431 -4.25 9.29 -15.38
C ILE A 431 -5.40 10.11 -14.79
#